data_AF-A0A2K3LZF4-F1
#
_entry.id   AF-A0A2K3LZF4-F1
#
_cell.length_a   1.000
_cell.length_b   1.000
_cell.length_c   1.000
_cell.angle_alpha   90.00
_cell.angle_beta   90.00
_cell.angle_gamma   90.00
#
_symmetry.space_group_name_H-M   'P 1'
#
loop_
_entity.id
_entity.type
_entity.pdbx_description
1 polymer ?
#
loop_
_entity_poly.entity_id
_entity_poly.type
_entity_poly.pdbx_seq_one_letter_code
_entity_poly.pdbx_strand_id
1 'polypeptide(L)'
;NIRGGRVVLHPIKNVPSEFEHVEKGDALHAMELALSLEKLTNEKLLNVHSVADRNNDPEMTHFIESEFLAEQVEAIKKISEYVSQLRRVGKGHGVWHFDQRLLHEEHAA
;
A
#
# COMPACT_ATOMS: atom_id res chain seq x y z
N ASN A 1 16.64 18.80 7.98
CA ASN A 1 16.71 17.83 6.85
C ASN A 1 18.13 17.37 6.68
N ILE A 2 18.36 16.05 6.69
CA ILE A 2 19.70 15.44 6.72
C ILE A 2 20.55 15.83 5.50
N ARG A 3 19.94 15.88 4.31
CA ARG A 3 20.60 16.17 3.03
C ARG A 3 20.62 17.67 2.66
N GLY A 4 20.27 18.58 3.58
CA GLY A 4 20.29 20.04 3.33
C GLY A 4 19.20 20.58 2.38
N GLY A 5 18.34 19.72 1.83
CA GLY A 5 17.22 20.12 0.97
C GLY A 5 16.11 20.87 1.72
N ARG A 6 15.28 21.62 0.97
CA ARG A 6 14.11 22.34 1.49
C ARG A 6 12.83 21.57 1.15
N VAL A 7 12.05 21.20 2.18
CA VAL A 7 10.73 20.57 2.00
C VAL A 7 9.74 21.61 1.49
N VAL A 8 9.03 21.26 0.42
CA VAL A 8 7.92 22.05 -0.13
C VAL A 8 6.67 21.17 -0.05
N LEU A 9 5.69 21.59 0.75
CA LEU A 9 4.44 20.86 0.92
C LEU A 9 3.47 21.23 -0.20
N HIS A 10 2.82 20.23 -0.77
CA HIS A 10 1.76 20.38 -1.77
C HIS A 10 0.39 20.06 -1.16
N PRO A 11 -0.72 20.62 -1.70
CA PRO A 11 -2.07 20.28 -1.24
C PRO A 11 -2.38 18.80 -1.43
N ILE A 12 -3.01 18.20 -0.41
CA ILE A 12 -3.54 16.84 -0.49
C ILE A 12 -4.94 16.92 -1.12
N LYS A 13 -5.19 16.09 -2.14
CA LYS A 13 -6.49 16.05 -2.83
C LYS A 13 -7.54 15.37 -1.94
N ASN A 14 -8.80 15.78 -2.09
CA ASN A 14 -9.91 15.08 -1.46
C ASN A 14 -9.96 13.62 -1.92
N VAL A 15 -10.20 12.74 -0.97
CA VAL A 15 -10.33 11.29 -1.19
C VAL A 15 -11.81 10.88 -1.18
N PRO A 16 -12.18 9.80 -1.87
CA PRO A 16 -13.52 9.23 -1.76
C PRO A 16 -13.86 8.85 -0.31
N SER A 17 -15.11 9.07 0.10
CA SER A 17 -15.63 8.71 1.42
C SER A 17 -16.47 7.43 1.42
N GLU A 18 -16.86 6.95 0.24
CA GLU A 18 -17.73 5.79 0.07
C GLU A 18 -16.98 4.69 -0.69
N PHE A 19 -17.08 3.46 -0.19
CA PHE A 19 -16.41 2.28 -0.75
C PHE A 19 -17.40 1.12 -1.00
N GLU A 20 -18.70 1.42 -1.00
CA GLU A 20 -19.72 0.43 -1.32
C GLU A 20 -19.58 -0.04 -2.78
N HIS A 21 -19.64 -1.35 -2.99
CA HIS A 21 -19.58 -1.92 -4.33
C HIS A 21 -20.54 -3.09 -4.46
N VAL A 22 -21.57 -2.94 -5.30
CA VAL A 22 -22.68 -3.90 -5.43
C VAL A 22 -22.18 -5.32 -5.75
N GLU A 23 -21.30 -5.46 -6.75
CA GLU A 23 -20.83 -6.78 -7.20
C GLU A 23 -19.76 -7.40 -6.30
N LYS A 24 -18.77 -6.63 -5.82
CA LYS A 24 -17.63 -7.14 -5.05
C LYS A 24 -17.88 -7.17 -3.55
N GLY A 25 -18.78 -6.33 -3.04
CA GLY A 25 -18.83 -5.98 -1.63
C GLY A 25 -17.78 -4.93 -1.28
N ASP A 26 -18.01 -4.23 -0.17
CA ASP A 26 -17.15 -3.18 0.39
C ASP A 26 -15.72 -3.68 0.71
N ALA A 27 -15.59 -4.77 1.46
CA ALA A 27 -14.30 -5.27 1.93
C ALA A 27 -13.37 -5.68 0.78
N LEU A 28 -13.89 -6.45 -0.19
CA LEU A 28 -13.10 -6.86 -1.35
C LEU A 28 -12.75 -5.66 -2.23
N HIS A 29 -13.71 -4.74 -2.45
CA HIS A 29 -13.45 -3.54 -3.23
C HIS A 29 -12.36 -2.67 -2.60
N ALA A 30 -12.44 -2.43 -1.28
CA ALA A 30 -11.48 -1.65 -0.52
C ALA A 30 -10.07 -2.28 -0.56
N MET A 31 -9.95 -3.60 -0.38
CA MET A 31 -8.66 -4.29 -0.44
C MET A 31 -8.04 -4.30 -1.84
N GLU A 32 -8.86 -4.40 -2.90
CA GLU A 32 -8.37 -4.27 -4.28
C GLU A 32 -7.91 -2.84 -4.61
N LEU A 33 -8.59 -1.83 -4.05
CA LEU A 33 -8.19 -0.43 -4.16
C LEU A 33 -6.87 -0.20 -3.42
N ALA A 34 -6.75 -0.68 -2.18
CA ALA A 34 -5.53 -0.61 -1.39
C ALA A 34 -4.35 -1.28 -2.12
N LEU A 35 -4.55 -2.47 -2.69
CA LEU A 35 -3.52 -3.15 -3.48
C LEU A 35 -3.07 -2.30 -4.69
N SER A 36 -4.01 -1.64 -5.34
CA SER A 36 -3.73 -0.77 -6.49
C SER A 36 -2.95 0.48 -6.07
N LEU A 37 -3.27 1.05 -4.91
CA LEU A 37 -2.54 2.17 -4.31
C LEU A 37 -1.12 1.78 -3.90
N GLU A 38 -0.92 0.62 -3.26
CA GLU A 38 0.43 0.15 -2.93
C GLU A 38 1.30 -0.09 -4.16
N LYS A 39 0.74 -0.68 -5.23
CA LYS A 39 1.45 -0.83 -6.49
C LYS A 39 1.81 0.52 -7.12
N LEU A 40 0.91 1.50 -7.03
CA LEU A 40 1.16 2.86 -7.50
C LEU A 40 2.27 3.54 -6.68
N THR A 41 2.25 3.40 -5.36
CA THR A 41 3.30 3.91 -4.46
C THR A 41 4.65 3.30 -4.81
N ASN A 42 4.71 1.98 -5.02
CA ASN A 42 5.92 1.30 -5.48
C ASN A 42 6.44 1.86 -6.81
N GLU A 43 5.56 2.09 -7.79
CA GLU A 43 5.95 2.74 -9.04
C GLU A 43 6.54 4.14 -8.79
N LYS A 44 5.96 4.92 -7.86
CA LYS A 44 6.51 6.24 -7.51
C LYS A 44 7.85 6.16 -6.78
N LEU A 45 8.05 5.17 -5.91
CA LEU A 45 9.35 4.90 -5.28
C LEU A 45 10.42 4.56 -6.34
N LEU A 46 10.09 3.69 -7.29
CA LEU A 46 10.99 3.35 -8.41
C LEU A 46 11.31 4.56 -9.29
N ASN A 47 10.35 5.47 -9.49
CA ASN A 47 10.60 6.72 -10.21
C ASN A 47 11.59 7.62 -9.47
N VAL A 48 11.45 7.78 -8.15
CA VAL A 48 12.39 8.58 -7.33
C VAL A 48 13.77 7.92 -7.30
N HIS A 49 13.81 6.59 -7.17
CA HIS A 49 15.05 5.81 -7.25
C HIS A 49 15.77 6.03 -8.58
N SER A 50 15.05 5.97 -9.71
CA SER A 50 15.62 6.23 -11.02
C SER A 50 16.17 7.66 -11.17
N VAL A 51 15.53 8.66 -10.53
CA VAL A 51 16.07 10.03 -10.50
C VAL A 51 17.37 10.09 -9.70
N ALA A 52 17.45 9.44 -8.52
CA ALA A 52 18.67 9.38 -7.73
C ALA A 52 19.82 8.69 -8.48
N ASP A 53 19.53 7.56 -9.12
CA ASP A 53 20.49 6.79 -9.93
C ASP A 53 21.04 7.61 -11.11
N ARG A 54 20.17 8.27 -11.88
CA ARG A 54 20.58 9.16 -13.00
C ARG A 54 21.46 10.32 -12.56
N ASN A 55 21.34 10.76 -11.30
CA ASN A 55 22.15 11.83 -10.73
C ASN A 55 23.39 11.31 -9.99
N ASN A 56 23.65 10.00 -10.01
CA ASN A 56 24.74 9.34 -9.30
C ASN A 56 24.71 9.67 -7.79
N ASP A 57 23.54 9.59 -7.16
CA ASP A 57 23.36 9.77 -5.71
C ASP A 57 23.22 8.41 -5.00
N PRO A 58 24.33 7.74 -4.65
CA PRO A 58 24.30 6.38 -4.08
C PRO A 58 23.70 6.33 -2.68
N GLU A 59 23.75 7.41 -1.91
CA GLU A 59 23.14 7.44 -0.57
C GLU A 59 21.62 7.51 -0.69
N MET A 60 21.09 8.31 -1.62
CA MET A 60 19.66 8.39 -1.85
C MET A 60 19.09 7.09 -2.44
N THR A 61 19.78 6.44 -3.38
CA THR A 61 19.32 5.14 -3.91
C THR A 61 19.29 4.09 -2.80
N HIS A 62 20.34 4.00 -1.97
CA HIS A 62 20.39 3.08 -0.84
C HIS A 62 19.27 3.36 0.17
N PHE A 63 19.03 4.62 0.53
CA PHE A 63 17.95 5.00 1.44
C PHE A 63 16.56 4.57 0.91
N ILE A 64 16.29 4.74 -0.39
CA ILE A 64 15.03 4.29 -0.99
C ILE A 64 14.91 2.77 -0.97
N GLU A 65 16.01 2.06 -1.26
CA GLU A 65 16.06 0.60 -1.26
C GLU A 65 15.85 -0.01 0.13
N SER A 66 16.58 0.48 1.14
CA SER A 66 16.58 -0.10 2.49
C SER A 66 15.30 0.23 3.25
N GLU A 67 14.83 1.47 3.18
CA GLU A 67 13.73 1.94 4.02
C GLU A 67 12.35 1.80 3.37
N PHE A 68 12.26 1.68 2.04
CA PHE A 68 10.95 1.73 1.37
C PHE A 68 10.70 0.56 0.43
N LEU A 69 11.62 0.24 -0.48
CA LEU A 69 11.34 -0.77 -1.52
C LEU A 69 11.14 -2.18 -0.93
N ALA A 70 11.90 -2.56 0.09
CA ALA A 70 11.73 -3.84 0.78
C ALA A 70 10.34 -3.94 1.43
N GLU A 71 9.98 -2.95 2.24
CA GLU A 71 8.67 -2.88 2.92
C GLU A 71 7.51 -2.87 1.93
N GLN A 72 7.67 -2.16 0.80
CA GLN A 72 6.64 -2.04 -0.22
C GLN A 72 6.33 -3.39 -0.90
N VAL A 73 7.34 -4.24 -1.11
CA VAL A 73 7.15 -5.60 -1.64
C VAL A 73 6.36 -6.46 -0.65
N GLU A 74 6.68 -6.37 0.64
CA GLU A 74 5.98 -7.09 1.70
C GLU A 74 4.52 -6.62 1.85
N ALA A 75 4.27 -5.31 1.81
CA ALA A 75 2.94 -4.73 1.87
C ALA A 75 2.06 -5.17 0.69
N ILE A 76 2.60 -5.12 -0.54
CA ILE A 76 1.90 -5.58 -1.75
C ILE A 76 1.53 -7.06 -1.62
N LYS A 77 2.45 -7.89 -1.12
CA LYS A 77 2.19 -9.32 -0.90
C LYS A 77 1.07 -9.51 0.12
N LYS A 78 1.17 -8.87 1.30
CA LYS A 78 0.20 -8.98 2.39
C LYS A 78 -1.22 -8.62 1.91
N ILE A 79 -1.38 -7.52 1.19
CA ILE A 79 -2.69 -7.10 0.69
C ILE A 79 -3.16 -8.01 -0.45
N SER A 80 -2.25 -8.52 -1.30
CA SER A 80 -2.61 -9.51 -2.33
C SER A 80 -3.16 -10.81 -1.73
N GLU A 81 -2.61 -11.23 -0.58
CA GLU A 81 -3.12 -12.36 0.18
C GLU A 81 -4.52 -12.07 0.74
N TYR A 82 -4.75 -10.88 1.29
CA TYR A 82 -6.08 -10.44 1.74
C TYR A 82 -7.12 -10.45 0.62
N VAL A 83 -6.80 -9.90 -0.56
CA VAL A 83 -7.67 -9.96 -1.75
C VAL A 83 -7.98 -11.40 -2.12
N SER A 84 -6.97 -12.29 -2.10
CA SER A 84 -7.14 -13.71 -2.44
C SER A 84 -8.03 -14.44 -1.43
N GLN A 85 -7.90 -14.13 -0.15
CA GLN A 85 -8.74 -14.68 0.92
C GLN A 85 -10.19 -14.20 0.81
N LEU A 86 -10.40 -12.89 0.61
CA LEU A 86 -11.74 -12.31 0.45
C LEU A 86 -12.48 -12.89 -0.77
N ARG A 87 -11.77 -13.08 -1.90
CA ARG A 87 -12.34 -13.78 -3.07
C ARG A 87 -12.70 -15.22 -2.78
N ARG A 88 -11.95 -15.91 -1.92
CA ARG A 88 -12.19 -17.31 -1.56
C ARG A 88 -13.38 -17.48 -0.62
N VAL A 89 -13.48 -16.64 0.41
CA VAL A 89 -14.53 -16.78 1.45
C VAL A 89 -15.88 -16.21 1.01
N GLY A 90 -15.89 -15.32 0.02
CA GLY A 90 -17.12 -14.71 -0.49
C GLY A 90 -17.78 -13.75 0.53
N LYS A 91 -18.90 -13.14 0.12
CA LYS A 91 -19.61 -12.11 0.90
C LYS A 91 -20.30 -12.67 2.16
N GLY A 92 -20.72 -11.76 3.03
CA GLY A 92 -21.50 -12.09 4.22
C GLY A 92 -20.64 -12.68 5.32
N HIS A 93 -20.96 -13.88 5.79
CA HIS A 93 -20.29 -14.53 6.91
C HIS A 93 -18.77 -14.74 6.66
N GLY A 94 -18.37 -15.00 5.42
CA GLY A 94 -16.96 -15.13 5.05
C GLY A 94 -16.16 -13.85 5.28
N VAL A 95 -16.70 -12.70 4.86
CA VAL A 95 -16.10 -11.38 5.11
C VAL A 95 -16.03 -11.08 6.61
N TRP A 96 -17.09 -11.38 7.37
CA TRP A 96 -17.09 -11.17 8.82
C TRP A 96 -15.99 -11.98 9.52
N HIS A 97 -15.81 -13.26 9.17
CA HIS A 97 -14.71 -14.06 9.71
C HIS A 97 -13.32 -13.54 9.31
N PHE A 98 -13.17 -13.07 8.07
CA PHE A 98 -11.93 -12.42 7.63
C PHE A 98 -11.64 -11.15 8.45
N ASP A 99 -12.66 -10.32 8.68
CA ASP A 99 -12.56 -9.11 9.49
C ASP A 99 -12.15 -9.42 10.94
N GLN A 100 -12.77 -10.42 11.58
CA GLN A 100 -12.37 -10.87 12.92
C GLN A 100 -10.93 -11.38 12.98
N ARG A 101 -10.46 -12.04 11.92
CA ARG A 101 -9.06 -12.47 11.82
C ARG A 101 -8.13 -11.27 11.68
N LEU A 102 -8.49 -10.29 10.86
CA LEU A 102 -7.72 -9.07 10.66
C LEU A 102 -7.61 -8.24 11.95
N LEU A 103 -8.72 -8.09 12.69
CA LEU A 103 -8.77 -7.40 13.97
C LEU A 103 -7.79 -8.00 15.00
N HIS A 104 -7.67 -9.33 15.03
CA HIS A 104 -6.73 -9.99 15.94
C HIS A 104 -5.29 -10.09 15.41
N GLU A 105 -5.06 -10.02 14.10
CA GLU A 105 -3.72 -9.92 13.52
C GLU A 105 -3.00 -8.64 13.98
N GLU A 106 -3.71 -7.52 14.13
CA GLU A 106 -3.12 -6.25 14.61
C GLU A 106 -2.72 -6.29 16.09
N HIS A 107 -3.32 -7.16 16.91
CA HIS A 107 -3.01 -7.27 18.34
C HIS A 107 -1.86 -8.24 18.65
N ALA A 108 -1.37 -8.97 17.66
CA ALA A 108 -0.31 -9.97 17.81
C ALA A 108 1.08 -9.49 17.33
N ALA A 109 1.15 -8.31 16.70
CA ALA A 109 2.38 -7.65 16.26
C ALA A 109 2.78 -6.53 17.24
#